data_AF-I6R1G1-F1
#
_entry.id   AF-I6R1G1-F1
#
_cell.length_a   1.000
_cell.length_b   1.000
_cell.length_c   1.000
_cell.angle_alpha   90.00
_cell.angle_beta   90.00
_cell.angle_gamma   90.00
#
_symmetry.space_group_name_H-M   'P 1'
#
loop_
_entity.id
_entity.type
_entity.pdbx_description
1 polymer ?
#
loop_
_entity_poly.entity_id
_entity_poly.type
_entity_poly.pdbx_seq_one_letter_code
_entity_poly.pdbx_strand_id
1 'polypeptide(L)'
;AEHELNCSTSTVRQVGSSQANLFASISAGICALWGPLHGGANEEVLTMLHAIQADGSGPKKFVDLAKKKDSGFKLMGFGHPV
;
A
#
# COMPACT_ATOMS: atom_id res chain seq x y z
N ALA A 1 7.43 9.35 13.25
CA ALA A 1 7.46 8.48 12.06
C ALA A 1 7.23 9.39 10.87
N GLU A 2 8.23 9.50 10.00
CA GLU A 2 8.26 10.35 8.80
C GLU A 2 8.93 9.50 7.71
N HIS A 3 8.42 9.56 6.49
CA HIS A 3 8.92 8.80 5.34
C HIS A 3 8.95 9.73 4.11
N GLU A 4 9.62 10.87 4.30
CA GLU A 4 9.85 11.97 3.36
C GLU A 4 8.64 12.35 2.49
N LEU A 5 8.73 12.21 1.17
CA LEU A 5 7.75 12.71 0.20
C LEU A 5 6.86 11.59 -0.36
N ASN A 6 6.45 10.65 0.49
CA ASN A 6 5.45 9.65 0.13
C ASN A 6 4.13 10.28 -0.34
N CYS A 7 3.27 9.49 -0.99
CA CYS A 7 2.04 9.95 -1.63
C CYS A 7 1.15 10.82 -0.71
N SER A 8 0.93 10.42 0.54
CA SER A 8 0.11 11.20 1.48
C SER A 8 0.79 12.50 1.90
N THR A 9 2.10 12.49 2.20
CA THR A 9 2.83 13.72 2.57
C THR A 9 2.84 14.71 1.41
N SER A 10 3.08 14.24 0.19
CA SER A 10 3.02 15.05 -1.03
C SER A 10 1.62 15.61 -1.29
N THR A 11 0.57 14.83 -1.02
CA THR A 11 -0.83 15.28 -1.13
C THR A 11 -1.15 16.41 -0.15
N VAL A 12 -0.74 16.30 1.12
CA VAL A 12 -0.90 17.37 2.12
C VAL A 12 -0.26 18.66 1.64
N ARG A 13 0.97 18.58 1.10
CA ARG A 13 1.70 19.74 0.57
C ARG A 13 0.98 20.36 -0.64
N GLN A 14 0.51 19.52 -1.57
CA GLN A 14 -0.18 19.97 -2.77
C GLN A 14 -1.48 20.71 -2.42
N VAL A 15 -2.32 20.14 -1.56
CA VAL A 15 -3.57 20.79 -1.12
C VAL A 15 -3.26 22.07 -0.32
N GLY A 16 -2.32 22.01 0.62
CA GLY A 16 -1.91 23.16 1.43
C GLY A 16 -1.34 24.33 0.63
N SER A 17 -0.72 24.07 -0.54
CA SER A 17 -0.17 25.12 -1.42
C SER A 17 -1.22 26.13 -1.92
N SER A 18 -2.49 25.73 -1.94
CA SER A 18 -3.63 26.60 -2.29
C SER A 18 -4.08 27.50 -1.14
N GLN A 19 -3.38 27.47 0.00
CA GLN A 19 -3.82 28.06 1.27
C GLN A 19 -5.12 27.46 1.79
N ALA A 20 -5.40 26.20 1.44
CA ALA A 20 -6.51 25.46 2.01
C ALA A 20 -6.38 25.33 3.53
N ASN A 21 -7.52 25.24 4.22
CA ASN A 21 -7.56 25.05 5.66
C ASN A 21 -6.70 23.84 6.09
N LEU A 22 -6.03 23.95 7.25
CA LEU A 22 -5.16 22.90 7.78
C LEU A 22 -5.87 21.55 7.90
N PHE A 23 -7.10 21.54 8.45
CA PHE A 23 -7.87 20.31 8.60
C PHE A 23 -8.19 19.68 7.23
N ALA A 24 -8.55 20.49 6.23
CA ALA A 24 -8.79 20.00 4.88
C ALA A 24 -7.53 19.39 4.23
N SER A 25 -6.37 20.03 4.43
CA SER A 25 -5.08 19.54 3.91
C SER A 25 -4.70 18.19 4.56
N ILE A 26 -4.89 18.05 5.87
CA ILE A 26 -4.64 16.79 6.58
C ILE A 26 -5.64 15.71 6.16
N SER A 27 -6.93 16.04 6.04
CA SER A 27 -7.96 15.10 5.57
C SER A 27 -7.62 14.54 4.18
N ALA A 28 -7.12 15.38 3.27
CA ALA A 28 -6.67 14.92 1.95
C ALA A 28 -5.49 13.92 2.05
N GLY A 29 -4.54 14.19 2.95
CA GLY A 29 -3.45 13.25 3.26
C GLY A 29 -3.95 11.90 3.78
N ILE A 30 -4.95 11.90 4.67
CA ILE A 30 -5.57 10.66 5.19
C ILE A 30 -6.25 9.88 4.07
N CYS A 31 -6.98 10.56 3.17
CA CYS A 31 -7.60 9.91 2.02
C CYS A 31 -6.55 9.27 1.09
N ALA A 32 -5.43 9.96 0.85
CA ALA A 32 -4.32 9.41 0.07
C ALA A 32 -3.64 8.23 0.79
N LEU A 33 -3.51 8.28 2.12
CA LEU A 33 -2.96 7.19 2.93
C LEU A 33 -3.82 5.92 2.87
N TRP A 34 -5.13 6.05 2.85
CA TRP A 34 -6.03 4.89 2.87
C TRP A 34 -5.95 4.03 1.60
N GLY A 35 -5.38 4.53 0.51
CA GLY A 35 -5.25 3.77 -0.73
C GLY A 35 -4.52 2.42 -0.54
N PRO A 36 -4.94 1.34 -1.22
CA PRO A 36 -4.35 0.00 -1.07
C PRO A 36 -2.89 -0.09 -1.51
N LEU A 37 -2.43 0.85 -2.35
CA LEU A 37 -1.03 0.96 -2.78
C LEU A 37 -0.18 1.87 -1.89
N HIS A 38 -0.78 2.43 -0.82
CA HIS A 38 -0.08 3.25 0.17
C HIS A 38 -0.26 2.63 1.56
N GLY A 39 -1.05 3.23 2.46
CA GLY A 39 -1.25 2.74 3.81
C GLY A 39 -2.12 1.48 3.92
N GLY A 40 -2.98 1.22 2.93
CA GLY A 40 -3.81 0.01 2.88
C GLY A 40 -3.03 -1.27 2.58
N ALA A 41 -1.78 -1.17 2.12
CA ALA A 41 -0.96 -2.33 1.76
C ALA A 41 -0.75 -3.31 2.94
N ASN A 42 -0.77 -2.82 4.18
CA ASN A 42 -0.60 -3.65 5.37
C ASN A 42 -1.77 -4.64 5.56
N GLU A 43 -3.00 -4.20 5.32
CA GLU A 43 -4.20 -5.05 5.40
C GLU A 43 -4.17 -6.11 4.30
N GLU A 44 -3.74 -5.73 3.10
CA GLU A 44 -3.57 -6.65 1.97
C GLU A 44 -2.51 -7.73 2.25
N VAL A 45 -1.43 -7.38 2.95
CA VAL A 45 -0.42 -8.36 3.40
C VAL A 45 -1.04 -9.38 4.35
N LEU A 46 -1.82 -8.93 5.34
CA LEU A 46 -2.49 -9.84 6.29
C LEU A 46 -3.49 -10.74 5.58
N THR A 47 -4.29 -10.18 4.67
CA THR A 47 -5.25 -10.94 3.85
C THR A 47 -4.55 -12.02 3.02
N MET A 48 -3.43 -11.67 2.38
CA MET A 48 -2.60 -12.62 1.65
C MET A 48 -2.05 -13.72 2.55
N LEU A 49 -1.51 -13.38 3.73
CA LEU A 49 -0.95 -14.36 4.67
C LEU A 49 -2.01 -15.33 5.19
N HIS A 50 -3.21 -14.85 5.52
CA HIS A 50 -4.33 -15.71 5.91
C HIS A 50 -4.75 -16.66 4.76
N ALA A 51 -4.77 -16.18 3.51
CA ALA A 51 -5.05 -17.03 2.35
C ALA A 51 -3.98 -18.12 2.15
N ILE A 52 -2.70 -17.79 2.33
CA ILE A 52 -1.59 -18.75 2.27
C ILE A 52 -1.73 -19.81 3.36
N GLN A 53 -2.07 -19.39 4.58
CA GLN A 53 -2.28 -20.30 5.71
C GLN A 53 -3.47 -21.23 5.46
N ALA A 54 -4.59 -20.72 4.97
CA ALA A 54 -5.80 -21.49 4.69
C ALA A 54 -5.61 -22.50 3.54
N ASP A 55 -4.81 -22.17 2.52
CA ASP A 55 -4.53 -23.07 1.39
C ASP A 55 -3.68 -24.29 1.79
N GLY A 56 -2.91 -24.21 2.87
CA GLY A 56 -2.17 -25.35 3.46
C GLY A 56 -0.99 -25.89 2.63
N SER A 57 -0.79 -25.41 1.40
CA SER A 57 0.30 -25.82 0.51
C SER A 57 1.66 -25.17 0.82
N GLY A 58 1.68 -24.22 1.76
CA GLY A 58 2.86 -23.48 2.19
C GLY A 58 3.27 -22.34 1.25
N PRO A 59 4.30 -21.56 1.63
CA PRO A 59 4.64 -20.30 0.95
C PRO A 59 5.25 -20.48 -0.44
N LYS A 60 5.83 -21.65 -0.74
CA LYS A 60 6.56 -21.91 -2.00
C LYS A 60 5.66 -21.75 -3.23
N LYS A 61 4.42 -22.25 -3.16
CA LYS A 61 3.40 -22.11 -4.21
C LYS A 61 3.16 -20.64 -4.59
N PHE A 62 3.03 -19.78 -3.60
CA PHE A 62 2.71 -18.35 -3.79
C PHE A 62 3.90 -17.55 -4.29
N VAL A 63 5.11 -17.91 -3.87
CA VAL A 63 6.36 -17.36 -4.45
C VAL A 63 6.48 -17.75 -5.91
N ASP A 64 6.20 -19.01 -6.26
CA ASP A 64 6.25 -19.47 -7.65
C ASP A 64 5.15 -18.81 -8.51
N LEU A 65 3.96 -18.57 -7.95
CA LEU A 65 2.91 -17.77 -8.59
C LEU A 65 3.34 -16.33 -8.84
N ALA A 66 3.99 -15.67 -7.87
CA ALA A 66 4.49 -14.30 -8.03
C ALA A 66 5.57 -14.17 -9.11
N LYS A 67 6.32 -15.24 -9.38
CA LYS A 67 7.33 -15.28 -10.45
C LYS A 67 6.74 -15.50 -11.84
N LYS A 68 5.56 -16.12 -11.93
CA LYS A 68 4.84 -16.35 -13.18
C LYS A 68 4.22 -15.04 -13.66
N LYS A 69 4.69 -14.53 -14.80
CA LYS A 69 4.23 -13.24 -15.36
C LYS A 69 2.76 -13.24 -15.79
N ASP A 70 2.20 -14.41 -16.05
CA ASP A 70 0.83 -14.66 -16.51
C ASP A 70 -0.15 -14.96 -15.37
N SER A 71 0.32 -15.09 -14.12
CA SER A 71 -0.53 -15.50 -12.99
C SER A 71 -1.46 -14.39 -12.49
N GLY A 72 -1.16 -13.12 -12.78
CA GLY A 72 -1.83 -11.97 -12.19
C GLY A 72 -1.63 -11.81 -10.68
N PHE A 73 -0.91 -12.73 -10.03
CA PHE A 73 -0.68 -12.73 -8.59
C PHE A 73 0.40 -11.72 -8.23
N LYS A 74 0.08 -10.80 -7.30
CA LYS A 74 1.04 -9.85 -6.73
C LYS A 74 1.38 -10.26 -5.31
N LEU A 75 2.68 -10.23 -5.01
CA LEU A 75 3.18 -10.44 -3.65
C LEU A 75 3.05 -9.13 -2.87
N MET A 76 2.00 -9.04 -2.04
CA MET A 76 1.72 -7.83 -1.26
C MET A 76 2.82 -7.55 -0.24
N GLY A 77 3.12 -6.27 0.00
CA GLY A 77 4.22 -5.83 0.89
C GLY A 77 5.61 -5.79 0.23
N PHE A 78 5.71 -6.11 -1.06
CA PHE A 78 6.96 -6.04 -1.83
C PHE A 78 6.86 -5.05 -2.99
N GLY A 79 8.02 -4.61 -3.48
CA GLY A 79 8.11 -3.77 -4.69
C GLY A 79 8.10 -2.27 -4.43
N HIS A 80 8.59 -1.82 -3.27
CA HIS A 80 8.75 -0.40 -3.02
C HIS A 80 9.80 0.18 -3.99
N PRO A 81 9.44 1.13 -4.88
CA PRO A 81 10.41 1.72 -5.81
C PRO A 81 11.33 2.74 -5.11
N VAL A 82 10.95 3.18 -3.90
CA VAL A 82 11.33 4.44 -3.20
C VAL A 82 11.19 5.67 -4.10
#